data_AF-A0A960U9Y7-F1
#
_entry.id   AF-A0A960U9Y7-F1
#
_cell.length_a   1.000
_cell.length_b   1.000
_cell.length_c   1.000
_cell.angle_alpha   90.00
_cell.angle_beta   90.00
_cell.angle_gamma   90.00
#
_symmetry.space_group_name_H-M   'P 1'
#
loop_
_entity.id
_entity.type
_entity.pdbx_description
1 polymer ?
#
loop_
_entity_poly.entity_id
_entity_poly.type
_entity_poly.pdbx_seq_one_letter_code
_entity_poly.pdbx_strand_id
1 'polypeptide(L)'
;HSFGRATRRYYEMRLKTERDHEATIEYAFEEGLKKGVEQGIQEGKEQERLLAEKEIEKAQRLASIREKRAEHKKALRTAINLKKMNLSIQVISTATELPEAYLEKFFMLRSRYSAGR
;
A
#
# COMPACT_ATOMS: atom_id res chain seq x y z
N HIS A 1 -28.05 -50.01 -55.08
CA HIS A 1 -26.67 -50.19 -54.60
C HIS A 1 -26.63 -50.15 -53.08
N SER A 2 -26.48 -51.30 -52.42
CA SER A 2 -26.25 -51.37 -50.97
C SER A 2 -24.77 -51.14 -50.70
N PHE A 3 -24.41 -49.99 -50.13
CA PHE A 3 -23.05 -49.76 -49.64
C PHE A 3 -22.67 -50.88 -48.65
N GLY A 4 -21.57 -51.59 -48.92
CA GLY A 4 -21.17 -52.76 -48.13
C GLY A 4 -20.81 -52.38 -46.69
N ARG A 5 -20.95 -53.34 -45.75
CA ARG A 5 -20.65 -53.16 -44.31
C ARG A 5 -19.28 -52.53 -44.03
N ALA A 6 -18.28 -52.80 -44.87
CA ALA A 6 -16.93 -52.23 -44.74
C ALA A 6 -16.89 -50.71 -45.00
N THR A 7 -17.61 -50.22 -46.00
CA THR A 7 -17.66 -48.79 -46.34
C THR A 7 -18.36 -47.99 -45.24
N ARG A 8 -19.44 -48.56 -44.68
CA ARG A 8 -20.14 -48.00 -43.52
C ARG A 8 -19.22 -47.91 -42.29
N ARG A 9 -18.48 -48.99 -41.99
CA ARG A 9 -17.53 -49.03 -40.87
C ARG A 9 -16.40 -47.99 -41.02
N TYR A 10 -15.87 -47.82 -42.23
CA TYR A 10 -14.85 -46.80 -42.49
C TYR A 10 -15.38 -45.38 -42.29
N TYR A 11 -16.59 -45.11 -42.78
CA TYR A 11 -17.26 -43.82 -42.57
C TYR A 11 -17.55 -43.53 -41.10
N GLU A 12 -18.09 -44.50 -40.35
CA GLU A 12 -18.33 -44.38 -38.91
C GLU A 12 -17.04 -44.18 -38.13
N MET A 13 -15.94 -44.84 -38.51
CA MET A 13 -14.63 -44.65 -37.90
C MET A 13 -14.12 -43.22 -38.13
N ARG A 14 -14.20 -42.71 -39.37
CA ARG A 14 -13.73 -41.36 -39.70
C ARG A 14 -14.48 -40.28 -38.91
N LEU A 15 -15.81 -40.39 -38.83
CA LEU A 15 -16.63 -39.47 -38.05
C LEU A 15 -16.28 -39.51 -36.56
N LYS A 16 -15.99 -40.69 -36.02
CA LYS A 16 -15.55 -40.82 -34.62
C LYS A 16 -14.23 -40.08 -34.41
N THR A 17 -13.25 -40.31 -35.28
CA THR A 17 -11.95 -39.66 -35.19
C THR A 17 -12.06 -38.14 -35.31
N GLU A 18 -12.87 -37.64 -36.24
CA GLU A 18 -13.16 -36.20 -36.39
C GLU A 18 -13.75 -35.61 -35.09
N ARG A 19 -14.74 -36.28 -34.48
CA ARG A 19 -15.34 -35.85 -33.21
C ARG A 19 -14.38 -35.89 -32.02
N ASP A 20 -13.57 -36.94 -31.92
CA ASP A 20 -12.58 -37.08 -30.85
C ASP A 20 -11.51 -35.96 -30.95
N HIS A 21 -11.15 -35.56 -32.18
CA HIS A 21 -10.26 -34.41 -32.42
C HIS A 21 -10.92 -33.09 -32.04
N GLU A 22 -12.16 -32.84 -32.46
CA GLU A 22 -12.91 -31.63 -32.08
C GLU A 22 -13.03 -31.51 -30.57
N ALA A 23 -13.42 -32.58 -29.88
CA ALA A 23 -13.54 -32.60 -28.42
C ALA A 23 -12.21 -32.34 -27.71
N THR A 24 -11.10 -32.81 -28.27
CA THR A 24 -9.76 -32.55 -27.72
C THR A 24 -9.39 -31.07 -27.84
N ILE A 25 -9.73 -30.43 -28.97
CA ILE A 25 -9.46 -29.00 -29.20
C ILE A 25 -10.34 -28.15 -28.27
N GLU A 26 -11.63 -28.46 -28.19
CA GLU A 26 -12.56 -27.76 -27.29
C GLU A 26 -12.11 -27.85 -25.84
N TYR A 27 -11.74 -29.05 -25.36
CA TYR A 27 -11.24 -29.23 -24.01
C TYR A 27 -9.97 -28.41 -23.75
N ALA A 28 -9.00 -28.44 -24.67
CA ALA A 28 -7.77 -27.65 -24.52
C ALA A 28 -8.05 -26.14 -24.50
N PHE A 29 -9.01 -25.67 -25.29
CA PHE A 29 -9.44 -24.28 -25.31
C PHE A 29 -10.13 -23.88 -24.00
N GLU A 30 -11.10 -24.66 -23.53
CA GLU A 30 -11.79 -24.42 -22.27
C GLU A 30 -10.84 -24.40 -21.07
N GLU A 31 -9.92 -25.37 -21.00
CA GLU A 31 -8.91 -25.42 -19.95
C GLU A 31 -7.95 -24.24 -20.02
N GLY A 32 -7.56 -23.82 -21.23
CA GLY A 32 -6.75 -22.62 -21.43
C GLY A 32 -7.46 -21.36 -20.91
N LEU A 33 -8.75 -21.19 -21.23
CA LEU A 33 -9.55 -20.07 -20.76
C LEU A 33 -9.73 -20.08 -19.24
N LYS A 34 -10.09 -21.22 -18.65
CA LYS A 34 -10.25 -21.35 -17.19
C LYS A 34 -8.97 -20.95 -16.47
N LYS A 35 -7.82 -21.47 -16.90
CA LYS A 35 -6.51 -21.14 -16.31
C LYS A 35 -6.18 -19.67 -16.48
N GLY A 36 -6.41 -19.09 -17.66
CA GLY A 36 -6.15 -17.67 -17.90
C GLY A 36 -6.99 -16.76 -17.00
N VAL A 37 -8.27 -17.09 -16.82
CA VAL A 37 -9.17 -16.34 -15.92
C VAL A 37 -8.74 -16.50 -14.45
N GLU A 38 -8.44 -17.71 -14.00
CA GLU A 38 -7.98 -17.96 -12.63
C GLU A 38 -6.68 -17.22 -12.31
N GLN A 39 -5.70 -17.28 -13.22
CA GLN A 39 -4.43 -16.55 -13.07
C GLN A 39 -4.66 -15.04 -13.03
N GLY A 40 -5.46 -14.49 -13.94
CA GLY A 40 -5.76 -13.05 -13.95
C GLY A 40 -6.45 -12.57 -12.66
N ILE A 41 -7.36 -13.38 -12.09
CA ILE A 41 -8.00 -13.06 -10.81
C ILE A 41 -6.99 -13.11 -9.65
N GLN A 42 -6.11 -14.11 -9.63
CA GLN A 42 -5.09 -14.25 -8.58
C GLN A 42 -4.09 -13.09 -8.61
N GLU A 43 -3.57 -12.76 -9.78
CA GLU A 43 -2.66 -11.62 -9.97
C GLU A 43 -3.32 -10.30 -9.58
N GLY A 44 -4.58 -10.09 -9.96
CA GLY A 44 -5.35 -8.91 -9.58
C GLY A 44 -5.48 -8.76 -8.06
N LYS A 45 -5.81 -9.85 -7.36
CA LYS A 45 -5.91 -9.85 -5.88
C LYS A 45 -4.57 -9.58 -5.21
N GLU A 46 -3.48 -10.13 -5.73
CA GLU A 46 -2.14 -9.85 -5.19
C GLU A 46 -1.74 -8.38 -5.36
N GLN A 47 -2.01 -7.81 -6.54
CA GLN A 47 -1.73 -6.40 -6.79
C GLN A 47 -2.55 -5.49 -5.86
N GLU A 48 -3.83 -5.80 -5.67
CA GLU A 48 -4.69 -5.06 -4.73
C GLU A 48 -4.16 -5.14 -3.30
N ARG A 49 -3.72 -6.33 -2.85
CA ARG A 49 -3.13 -6.51 -1.52
C ARG A 49 -1.87 -5.67 -1.33
N LEU A 50 -0.97 -5.68 -2.32
CA LEU A 50 0.27 -4.91 -2.29
C LEU A 50 0.01 -3.39 -2.28
N LEU A 51 -1.02 -2.92 -2.99
CA LEU A 51 -1.42 -1.52 -2.96
C LEU A 51 -1.96 -1.15 -1.59
N ALA A 52 -2.84 -1.97 -1.01
CA ALA A 52 -3.40 -1.75 0.31
C ALA A 52 -2.31 -1.71 1.40
N GLU A 53 -1.35 -2.64 1.36
CA GLU A 53 -0.21 -2.67 2.29
C GLU A 53 0.62 -1.37 2.23
N LYS A 54 0.90 -0.87 1.02
CA LYS A 54 1.62 0.41 0.83
C LYS A 54 0.83 1.61 1.36
N GLU A 55 -0.48 1.62 1.19
CA GLU A 55 -1.33 2.70 1.70
C GLU A 55 -1.39 2.72 3.23
N ILE A 56 -1.51 1.54 3.84
CA ILE A 56 -1.47 1.36 5.30
C ILE A 56 -0.12 1.85 5.85
N GLU A 57 0.99 1.46 5.22
CA GLU A 57 2.32 1.88 5.63
C GLU A 57 2.48 3.42 5.56
N LYS A 58 2.02 4.04 4.47
CA LYS A 58 2.03 5.51 4.33
C LYS A 58 1.18 6.18 5.42
N ALA A 59 0.00 5.63 5.71
CA ALA A 59 -0.88 6.17 6.74
C ALA A 59 -0.21 6.10 8.14
N GLN A 60 0.42 4.97 8.48
CA GLN A 60 1.16 4.80 9.74
C GLN A 60 2.35 5.76 9.85
N ARG A 61 3.13 5.94 8.77
CA ARG A 61 4.22 6.92 8.72
C ARG A 61 3.70 8.33 8.96
N LEU A 62 2.61 8.74 8.32
CA LEU A 62 2.01 10.05 8.52
C LEU A 62 1.47 10.24 9.94
N ALA A 63 0.87 9.20 10.53
CA ALA A 63 0.40 9.23 11.92
C ALA A 63 1.56 9.46 12.89
N SER A 64 2.65 8.70 12.78
CA SER A 64 3.84 8.88 13.65
C SER A 64 4.47 10.28 13.52
N ILE A 65 4.50 10.86 12.32
CA ILE A 65 4.98 12.23 12.11
C ILE A 65 4.04 13.25 12.80
N ARG A 66 2.73 13.05 12.72
CA ARG A 66 1.74 13.91 13.38
C ARG A 66 1.87 13.86 14.90
N GLU A 67 2.08 12.68 15.47
CA GLU A 67 2.29 12.49 16.91
C GLU A 67 3.55 13.22 17.38
N LYS A 68 4.70 12.98 16.74
CA LYS A 68 5.97 13.69 17.07
C LYS A 68 5.81 15.21 16.97
N ARG A 69 5.10 15.71 15.95
CA ARG A 69 4.80 17.15 15.81
C ARG A 69 3.90 17.67 16.93
N ALA A 70 2.92 16.89 17.36
CA ALA A 70 2.02 17.26 18.45
C ALA A 70 2.76 17.32 19.79
N GLU A 71 3.61 16.34 20.08
CA GLU A 71 4.49 16.32 21.27
C GLU A 71 5.45 17.49 21.27
N HIS A 72 6.16 17.73 20.17
CA HIS A 72 7.07 18.86 20.04
C HIS A 72 6.33 20.20 20.23
N LYS A 73 5.10 20.33 19.72
CA LYS A 73 4.26 21.53 19.93
C LYS A 73 3.84 21.68 21.40
N LYS A 74 3.57 20.59 22.12
CA LYS A 74 3.30 20.61 23.57
C LYS A 74 4.55 21.07 24.34
N ALA A 75 5.71 20.47 24.05
CA ALA A 75 6.99 20.86 24.66
C ALA A 75 7.30 22.35 24.46
N LEU A 76 7.12 22.86 23.24
CA LEU A 76 7.28 24.28 22.94
C LEU A 76 6.31 25.17 23.73
N ARG A 77 5.04 24.77 23.86
CA ARG A 77 4.06 25.53 24.68
C ARG A 77 4.49 25.60 26.14
N THR A 78 4.92 24.48 26.70
CA THR A 78 5.47 24.43 28.06
C THR A 78 6.68 25.35 28.19
N ALA A 79 7.63 25.27 27.25
CA ALA A 79 8.82 26.12 27.25
C ALA A 79 8.48 27.62 27.24
N ILE A 80 7.50 28.03 26.43
CA ILE A 80 7.02 29.42 26.38
C ILE A 80 6.44 29.85 27.71
N ASN A 81 5.63 29.01 28.36
CA ASN A 81 5.02 29.34 29.64
C ASN A 81 6.08 29.48 30.75
N LEU A 82 7.03 28.55 30.81
CA LEU A 82 8.14 28.62 31.75
C LEU A 82 9.03 29.84 31.50
N LYS A 83 9.26 30.20 30.24
CA LYS A 83 10.00 31.43 29.89
C LYS A 83 9.27 32.69 30.34
N LYS A 84 7.94 32.73 30.24
CA LYS A 84 7.11 33.84 30.76
C LYS A 84 7.19 33.96 32.28
N MET A 85 7.45 32.85 32.98
CA MET A 85 7.72 32.83 34.44
C MET A 85 9.18 33.22 34.77
N ASN A 86 9.96 33.71 33.80
CA ASN A 86 11.37 34.08 33.94
C ASN A 86 12.29 32.94 34.41
N LEU A 87 11.94 31.68 34.14
CA LEU A 87 12.81 30.54 34.41
C LEU A 87 14.03 30.52 33.46
N SER A 88 15.15 29.98 33.95
CA SER A 88 16.38 29.85 33.17
C SER A 88 16.24 28.83 32.05
N ILE A 89 17.04 28.99 30.99
CA ILE A 89 17.00 28.08 29.83
C ILE A 89 17.37 26.65 30.24
N GLN A 90 18.28 26.49 31.20
CA GLN A 90 18.65 25.19 31.77
C GLN A 90 17.44 24.48 32.40
N VAL A 91 16.67 25.16 33.24
CA VAL A 91 15.46 24.58 33.88
C VAL A 91 14.40 24.24 32.83
N ILE A 92 14.23 25.10 31.82
CA ILE A 92 13.28 24.86 30.73
C ILE A 92 13.70 23.65 29.88
N SER A 93 15.00 23.52 29.59
CA SER A 93 15.58 22.39 28.87
C SER A 93 15.30 21.09 29.61
N THR A 94 15.58 21.04 30.92
CA THR A 94 15.27 19.88 31.76
C THR A 94 13.78 19.53 31.77
N ALA A 95 12.89 20.53 31.86
CA ALA A 95 11.45 20.29 31.97
C ALA A 95 10.76 19.92 30.64
N THR A 96 11.36 20.26 29.49
CA THR A 96 10.76 20.07 28.16
C THR A 96 11.52 19.11 27.27
N GLU A 97 12.68 18.63 27.74
CA GLU A 97 13.60 17.76 27.01
C GLU A 97 14.10 18.38 25.69
N LEU A 98 13.98 19.70 25.55
CA LEU A 98 14.46 20.44 24.40
C LEU A 98 15.89 20.93 24.64
N PRO A 99 16.82 20.77 23.67
CA PRO A 99 18.20 21.22 23.85
C PRO A 99 18.30 22.73 24.14
N GLU A 100 19.19 23.12 25.04
CA GLU A 100 19.40 24.54 25.41
C GLU A 100 19.70 25.41 24.19
N ALA A 101 20.61 24.99 23.31
CA ALA A 101 20.94 25.70 22.08
C ALA A 101 19.71 25.90 21.16
N TYR A 102 18.80 24.93 21.12
CA TYR A 102 17.56 25.04 20.36
C TYR A 102 16.63 26.08 21.00
N LEU A 103 16.46 26.03 22.33
CA LEU A 103 15.64 26.98 23.09
C LEU A 103 16.18 28.42 23.00
N GLU A 104 17.49 28.61 23.09
CA GLU A 104 18.16 29.91 22.92
C GLU A 104 17.82 30.52 21.56
N LYS A 105 18.04 29.76 20.49
CA LYS A 105 17.72 30.19 19.13
C LYS A 105 16.23 30.47 18.97
N PHE A 106 15.38 29.61 19.50
CA PHE A 106 13.91 29.76 19.43
C PHE A 106 13.44 31.06 20.10
N PHE A 107 13.86 31.32 21.34
CA PHE A 107 13.45 32.53 22.06
C PHE A 107 14.08 33.80 21.47
N MET A 108 15.33 33.74 21.00
CA MET A 108 15.98 34.84 20.31
C MET A 108 15.22 35.25 19.05
N LEU A 109 14.88 34.29 18.18
CA LEU A 109 14.08 34.53 16.98
C LEU A 109 12.72 35.12 17.33
N ARG A 110 12.05 34.57 18.35
CA ARG A 110 10.74 35.05 18.79
C ARG A 110 10.78 36.50 19.30
N SER A 111 11.81 36.87 20.06
CA SER A 111 11.99 38.22 20.57
C SER A 111 12.13 39.25 19.44
N ARG A 112 12.91 38.90 18.39
CA ARG A 112 13.04 39.74 17.18
C ARG A 112 11.69 39.93 16.46
N TYR A 113 10.90 38.87 16.36
CA TYR A 113 9.57 38.92 15.72
C TYR A 113 8.51 39.69 16.52
N SER A 114 8.66 39.81 17.85
CA SER A 114 7.77 40.65 18.67
C SER A 114 8.19 42.11 18.71
N ALA A 115 9.48 42.42 18.54
CA ALA A 115 9.99 43.79 18.57
C ALA A 115 9.85 44.54 17.23
N GLY A 116 9.65 43.82 16.12
CA GLY A 116 9.43 44.39 14.78
C GLY A 116 7.96 44.58 14.39
N ARG A 117 7.04 44.58 15.37
CA ARG A 117 5.60 44.82 15.19
C ARG A 117 5.15 45.98 16.06
#